data_AF-A0A931C7V8-F1
#
_entry.id   AF-A0A931C7V8-F1
#
_cell.length_a   1.000
_cell.length_b   1.000
_cell.length_c   1.000
_cell.angle_alpha   90.00
_cell.angle_beta   90.00
_cell.angle_gamma   90.00
#
_symmetry.space_group_name_H-M   'P 1'
#
loop_
_entity.id
_entity.type
_entity.pdbx_description
1 polymer ?
#
loop_
_entity_poly.entity_id
_entity_poly.type
_entity_poly.pdbx_seq_one_letter_code
_entity_poly.pdbx_strand_id
1 'polypeptide(L)' 'MPDREFVQDLPDLIDAGEYPDHPEGRLVRLRITVDENGVSVLADGFRPLEVERLMEQLGGGPVQQMLCG' A
#
# COMPACT_ATOMS: atom_id res chain seq x y z
N MET A 1 -6.16 -7.84 14.73
CA MET A 1 -6.01 -6.83 13.66
C MET A 1 -4.73 -6.08 13.97
N PRO A 2 -3.81 -5.89 13.01
CA PRO A 2 -2.69 -4.99 13.23
C PRO A 2 -3.21 -3.60 13.59
N ASP A 3 -2.49 -2.88 14.45
CA ASP A 3 -2.81 -1.49 14.76
C ASP A 3 -2.78 -0.69 13.44
N ARG A 4 -3.79 0.15 13.21
CA ARG A 4 -3.91 0.97 12.00
C ARG A 4 -3.63 2.42 12.36
N GLU A 5 -2.70 3.05 11.64
CA GLU A 5 -2.35 4.46 11.81
C GLU A 5 -2.73 5.24 10.54
N PHE A 6 -3.52 6.29 10.69
CA PHE A 6 -3.80 7.20 9.58
C PHE A 6 -2.70 8.25 9.50
N VAL A 7 -2.03 8.33 8.35
CA VAL A 7 -0.97 9.31 8.08
C VAL A 7 -1.43 10.33 7.03
N GLN A 8 -0.81 11.51 7.04
CA GLN A 8 -1.19 12.60 6.13
C GLN A 8 -0.75 12.35 4.69
N ASP A 9 0.37 11.65 4.51
CA ASP A 9 1.00 11.46 3.21
C ASP A 9 1.69 10.09 3.16
N LEU A 10 1.54 9.40 2.04
CA LEU A 10 2.33 8.24 1.66
C LEU A 10 2.79 8.42 0.20
N PRO A 11 4.00 7.98 -0.16
CA PRO A 11 4.44 8.05 -1.54
C PRO A 11 3.52 7.22 -2.46
N ASP A 12 2.93 7.85 -3.46
CA ASP A 12 2.20 7.14 -4.49
C ASP A 12 3.14 6.22 -5.29
N LEU A 13 2.70 4.99 -5.52
CA LEU A 13 3.41 4.06 -6.40
C LEU A 13 2.68 3.90 -7.74
N ILE A 14 1.41 4.27 -7.82
CA ILE A 14 0.62 4.24 -9.06
C ILE A 14 0.09 5.63 -9.38
N ASP A 15 0.23 6.03 -10.63
CA ASP A 15 -0.28 7.31 -11.13
C ASP A 15 -1.69 7.17 -11.73
N ALA A 16 -2.48 8.25 -11.66
CA ALA A 16 -3.84 8.30 -12.23
C ALA A 16 -3.86 8.03 -13.75
N GLY A 17 -2.78 8.37 -14.47
CA GLY A 17 -2.59 8.09 -15.89
C GLY A 17 -2.52 6.60 -16.23
N GLU A 18 -2.29 5.73 -15.25
CA GLU A 18 -2.24 4.28 -15.43
C GLU A 18 -3.61 3.61 -15.32
N TYR A 19 -4.63 4.35 -14.88
CA TYR A 19 -5.96 3.81 -14.65
C TYR A 19 -6.61 3.26 -15.93
N PRO A 20 -6.49 3.90 -17.11
CA PRO A 20 -7.03 3.37 -18.36
C PRO A 20 -6.44 2.02 -18.79
N ASP A 21 -5.18 1.73 -18.42
CA ASP A 21 -4.48 0.49 -18.79
C ASP A 21 -4.84 -0.68 -17.85
N HIS A 22 -5.48 -0.39 -16.72
CA HIS A 22 -5.88 -1.38 -15.72
C HIS A 22 -7.37 -1.26 -15.39
N PRO A 23 -8.28 -1.44 -16.37
CA PRO A 23 -9.72 -1.20 -16.20
C PRO A 23 -10.37 -2.17 -15.21
N GLU A 24 -9.76 -3.32 -14.96
CA GLU A 24 -10.22 -4.29 -13.95
C GLU A 24 -9.86 -3.88 -12.52
N GLY A 25 -8.99 -2.88 -12.34
CA GLY A 25 -8.53 -2.39 -11.05
C GLY A 25 -7.79 -3.44 -10.23
N ARG A 26 -7.03 -4.33 -10.88
CA ARG A 26 -6.27 -5.41 -10.23
C ARG A 26 -4.80 -5.09 -10.01
N LEU A 27 -4.34 -3.93 -10.47
CA LEU A 27 -2.95 -3.51 -10.29
C LEU A 27 -2.70 -3.25 -8.79
N VAL A 28 -1.68 -3.91 -8.26
CA VAL A 28 -1.09 -3.65 -6.95
C VAL A 28 0.41 -3.48 -7.18
N ARG A 29 0.98 -2.41 -6.64
CA ARG A 29 2.43 -2.18 -6.63
C ARG A 29 2.95 -2.24 -5.21
N LEU A 30 4.14 -2.82 -5.07
CA LEU A 30 4.85 -2.96 -3.82
C LEU A 30 6.25 -2.36 -3.98
N ARG A 31 6.66 -1.55 -3.02
CA ARG A 31 8.06 -1.16 -2.83
C ARG A 31 8.54 -1.77 -1.53
N ILE A 32 9.57 -2.60 -1.63
CA ILE A 32 10.22 -3.23 -0.48
C ILE A 32 11.59 -2.58 -0.32
N THR A 33 11.82 -1.96 0.83
CA THR A 33 13.10 -1.34 1.18
C THR A 33 13.69 -2.08 2.37
N VAL A 34 14.99 -2.35 2.32
CA VAL A 34 15.73 -3.01 3.41
C VAL A 34 16.86 -2.08 3.83
N ASP A 35 16.91 -1.75 5.13
CA ASP A 35 17.94 -0.90 5.73
C ASP A 35 18.33 -1.42 7.13
N GLU A 36 19.19 -0.69 7.87
CA GLU A 36 19.63 -1.09 9.21
C GLU A 36 18.50 -1.24 10.24
N ASN A 37 17.32 -0.65 10.00
CA ASN A 37 16.15 -0.70 10.87
C ASN A 37 15.21 -1.87 10.52
N GLY A 38 15.47 -2.58 9.41
CA GLY A 38 14.74 -3.77 9.00
C GLY A 38 14.14 -3.66 7.61
N VAL A 39 12.92 -4.17 7.45
CA VAL A 39 12.20 -4.22 6.17
C VAL A 39 10.99 -3.31 6.23
N SER A 40 10.87 -2.38 5.29
CA SER A 40 9.66 -1.60 5.06
C SER A 40 8.98 -2.01 3.76
N VAL A 41 7.66 -2.11 3.80
CA VAL A 41 6.82 -2.44 2.64
C VAL A 41 5.80 -1.34 2.46
N LEU A 42 5.87 -0.65 1.32
CA LEU A 42 4.87 0.30 0.88
C LEU A 42 4.05 -0.34 -0.23
N ALA A 43 2.73 -0.28 -0.12
CA ALA A 43 1.81 -0.89 -1.05
C ALA A 43 0.78 0.12 -1.54
N ASP A 44 0.49 0.06 -2.84
CA ASP A 44 -0.47 0.92 -3.51
C ASP A 44 -1.31 0.08 -4.48
N GLY A 45 -2.58 0.41 -4.65
CA GLY A 45 -3.49 -0.37 -5.47
C GLY A 45 -4.87 0.25 -5.59
N PHE A 46 -5.54 -0.05 -6.69
CA PHE A 46 -6.85 0.57 -7.01
C PHE A 46 -7.99 0.05 -6.14
N ARG A 47 -7.74 -1.07 -5.45
CA ARG A 47 -8.67 -1.71 -4.53
C ARG A 47 -8.03 -1.74 -3.15
N PRO A 48 -8.32 -0.73 -2.30
CA PRO A 48 -7.73 -0.63 -0.96
C PRO A 48 -7.88 -1.91 -0.14
N LEU A 49 -9.03 -2.57 -0.23
CA LEU A 49 -9.31 -3.82 0.50
C LEU A 49 -8.32 -4.95 0.16
N GLU A 50 -7.87 -5.02 -1.10
CA GLU A 50 -6.96 -6.06 -1.55
C GLU A 50 -5.53 -5.77 -1.06
N VAL A 51 -5.15 -4.49 -1.01
CA VAL A 51 -3.90 -4.02 -0.43
C VAL A 51 -3.88 -4.28 1.08
N GLU A 52 -4.95 -3.93 1.80
CA GLU A 52 -5.09 -4.18 3.24
C GLU A 52 -4.93 -5.66 3.58
N ARG A 53 -5.60 -6.56 2.83
CA ARG A 53 -5.49 -8.01 3.04
C ARG A 53 -4.08 -8.54 2.81
N LEU A 54 -3.38 -8.02 1.81
CA LEU A 54 -1.99 -8.39 1.55
C LEU A 54 -1.08 -7.93 2.69
N MET A 55 -1.23 -6.69 3.16
CA MET A 55 -0.43 -6.17 4.28
C MET A 55 -0.70 -6.93 5.58
N GLU A 56 -1.95 -7.30 5.85
CA GLU A 56 -2.31 -8.15 7.01
C GLU A 56 -1.63 -9.53 6.96
N GLN A 57 -1.46 -10.12 5.76
CA GLN A 57 -0.79 -11.41 5.59
C GLN A 57 0.74 -11.30 5.73
N LEU A 58 1.33 -10.19 5.28
CA LEU A 58 2.78 -9.94 5.41
C LEU A 58 3.19 -9.74 6.89
N GLY A 59 2.31 -9.17 7.70
CA GLY A 59 2.61 -8.86 9.11
C GLY A 59 3.70 -7.78 9.24
N GLY A 60 4.31 -7.69 10.43
CA GLY A 60 5.51 -6.85 10.62
C GLY A 60 5.33 -5.53 11.35
N GLY A 61 4.11 -5.15 11.76
CA GLY A 61 3.90 -3.95 12.58
C GLY A 61 2.53 -3.30 12.39
N PRO A 62 2.36 -2.05 12.90
CA PRO A 62 1.20 -1.24 12.59
C PRO A 62 1.17 -0.90 11.09
N VAL A 63 -0.02 -0.94 10.49
CA VAL A 63 -0.24 -0.59 9.09
C VAL A 63 -0.57 0.90 9.00
N GLN A 64 0.31 1.66 8.36
CA GLN A 64 0.06 3.05 8.00
C GLN A 64 -0.82 3.12 6.75
N GLN A 65 -1.85 3.95 6.79
CA GLN A 65 -2.79 4.14 5.68
C GLN A 65 -3.05 5.63 5.45
N MET A 66 -3.15 6.01 4.18
CA MET A 66 -3.56 7.33 3.74
C MET A 66 -4.94 7.21 3.08
N LEU A 67 -5.84 8.13 3.37
CA LEU A 67 -7.09 8.26 2.63
C LEU A 67 -6.83 9.13 1.41
N CYS A 68 -6.70 8.50 0.24
CA CYS A 68 -6.70 9.24 -1.03
C CYS A 68 -8.13 9.77 -1.25
N GLY A 69 -8.31 11.08 -1.10
CA GLY A 69 -9.59 11.79 -1.27
C GLY A 69 -9.90 12.14 -2.71
#